data_AF-A0AAJ0PGE3-F1
#
_entry.id   AF-A0AAJ0PGE3-F1
#
_cell.length_a   1.000
_cell.length_b   1.000
_cell.length_c   1.000
_cell.angle_alpha   90.00
_cell.angle_beta   90.00
_cell.angle_gamma   90.00
#
_symmetry.space_group_name_H-M   'P 1'
#
loop_
_entity.id
_entity.type
_entity.pdbx_description
1 polymer ?
#
loop_
_entity_poly.entity_id
_entity_poly.type
_entity_poly.pdbx_seq_one_letter_code
_entity_poly.pdbx_strand_id
1 'polypeptide(L)' 'MNRQQIATAYSLFHTRDQVQRRLDTALSGKGVSLAITGDYQDEGVLQSVIKPLADHFRAQLAAIDDQIKLLGWNGD' A
#
# COMPACT_ATOMS: atom_id res chain seq x y z
N MET A 1 -18.59 -4.56 21.27
CA MET A 1 -18.12 -4.05 19.95
C MET A 1 -19.33 -3.92 19.04
N ASN A 2 -19.58 -2.73 18.49
CA ASN A 2 -20.75 -2.45 17.66
C ASN A 2 -20.58 -3.08 16.26
N ARG A 3 -21.65 -3.55 15.62
CA ARG A 3 -21.64 -4.14 14.25
C ARG A 3 -21.00 -3.20 13.22
N GLN A 4 -21.15 -1.89 13.42
CA GLN A 4 -20.48 -0.87 12.60
C GLN A 4 -18.96 -0.85 12.82
N GLN A 5 -18.48 -0.99 14.06
CA GLN A 5 -17.04 -1.04 14.35
C GLN A 5 -16.39 -2.29 13.74
N ILE A 6 -17.08 -3.43 13.79
CA ILE A 6 -16.62 -4.68 13.16
C ILE A 6 -16.53 -4.52 11.64
N ALA A 7 -17.55 -3.95 11.00
CA ALA A 7 -17.56 -3.72 9.55
C ALA A 7 -16.46 -2.76 9.10
N THR A 8 -16.28 -1.63 9.81
CA THR A 8 -15.19 -0.68 9.54
C THR A 8 -13.84 -1.34 9.62
N ALA A 9 -13.65 -2.18 10.64
CA ALA A 9 -12.36 -2.74 10.90
C ALA A 9 -12.01 -3.92 9.94
N TYR A 10 -13.00 -4.70 9.48
CA TYR A 10 -12.83 -5.60 8.33
C TYR A 10 -12.46 -4.84 7.05
N SER A 11 -13.09 -3.70 6.80
CA SER A 11 -12.75 -2.85 5.64
C SER A 11 -11.31 -2.35 5.71
N LEU A 12 -10.83 -2.00 6.91
CA LEU A 12 -9.45 -1.55 7.11
C LEU A 12 -8.44 -2.68 6.89
N PHE A 13 -8.69 -3.88 7.41
CA PHE A 13 -7.83 -5.04 7.12
C PHE A 13 -7.80 -5.41 5.63
N HIS A 14 -8.96 -5.41 4.97
CA HIS A 14 -9.00 -5.64 3.53
C HIS A 14 -8.19 -4.59 2.75
N THR A 15 -8.29 -3.32 3.16
CA THR A 15 -7.54 -2.22 2.54
C THR A 15 -6.04 -2.37 2.80
N ARG A 16 -5.64 -2.74 4.02
CA ARG A 16 -4.24 -3.04 4.38
C ARG A 16 -3.65 -4.11 3.48
N ASP A 17 -4.33 -5.25 3.34
CA ASP A 17 -3.87 -6.36 2.50
C ASP A 17 -3.73 -5.93 1.03
N GLN A 18 -4.67 -5.12 0.53
CA GLN A 18 -4.61 -4.60 -0.83
C GLN A 18 -3.42 -3.66 -1.05
N VAL A 19 -3.15 -2.76 -0.10
CA VAL A 19 -1.98 -1.85 -0.16
C VAL A 19 -0.67 -2.62 -0.04
N GLN A 20 -0.62 -3.64 0.81
CA GLN A 20 0.56 -4.49 0.96
C GLN A 20 0.87 -5.26 -0.33
N ARG A 21 -0.13 -5.87 -0.99
CA ARG A 21 0.07 -6.51 -2.29
C ARG A 21 0.56 -5.55 -3.36
N ARG A 22 0.10 -4.29 -3.34
CA ARG A 22 0.55 -3.24 -4.26
C ARG A 22 2.01 -2.84 -4.00
N LEU A 23 2.41 -2.74 -2.74
CA LEU A 23 3.80 -2.51 -2.35
C LEU A 23 4.70 -3.67 -2.82
N ASP A 24 4.31 -4.92 -2.55
CA ASP A 24 5.07 -6.10 -2.96
C ASP A 24 5.21 -6.16 -4.49
N THR A 25 4.13 -5.84 -5.20
CA THR A 25 4.15 -5.77 -6.67
C THR A 25 5.11 -4.69 -7.18
N ALA A 26 5.10 -3.51 -6.56
CA ALA A 26 6.01 -2.42 -6.90
C ALA A 26 7.48 -2.76 -6.64
N LEU A 27 7.76 -3.44 -5.52
CA LEU A 27 9.12 -3.87 -5.16
C LEU A 27 9.60 -5.09 -5.96
N SER A 28 8.68 -5.92 -6.47
CA SER A 28 9.04 -7.10 -7.27
C SER A 28 9.68 -6.78 -8.61
N GLY A 29 9.59 -5.53 -9.08
CA GLY A 29 10.03 -5.09 -10.41
C GLY A 29 9.22 -5.66 -11.58
N LYS A 30 8.26 -6.58 -11.31
CA LYS A 30 7.49 -7.29 -12.35
C LYS A 30 6.12 -6.69 -12.63
N GLY A 31 5.66 -5.74 -11.81
CA GLY A 31 4.32 -5.17 -11.92
C GLY A 31 4.26 -3.66 -12.08
N VAL A 32 5.40 -2.99 -12.24
CA VAL A 32 5.47 -1.54 -12.52
C VAL A 32 6.19 -1.37 -13.84
N SER A 33 5.49 -0.78 -14.81
CA SER A 33 6.07 -0.37 -16.09
C SER A 33 5.87 1.14 -16.23
N LEU A 34 6.96 1.86 -16.45
CA LEU A 34 6.93 3.30 -16.66
C LEU A 34 7.03 3.59 -18.15
N ALA A 35 5.93 4.07 -18.74
CA ALA A 35 5.90 4.59 -20.10
C ALA A 35 5.71 6.10 -20.04
N ILE A 36 6.74 6.87 -20.42
CA ILE A 36 6.65 8.32 -20.54
C ILE A 36 6.67 8.62 -22.04
N THR A 37 5.59 9.21 -22.55
CA THR A 37 5.45 9.65 -23.96
C THR A 37 5.80 8.58 -25.01
N GLY A 38 5.49 7.30 -24.74
CA GLY A 38 5.66 6.21 -25.70
C GLY A 38 7.05 5.56 -25.73
N ASP A 39 8.03 6.12 -25.03
CA ASP A 39 9.37 5.55 -24.92
C ASP A 39 9.53 4.79 -23.60
N TYR A 40 9.92 3.52 -23.72
CA TYR A 40 10.29 2.69 -22.57
C TYR A 40 11.57 3.26 -21.95
N GLN A 41 11.52 3.60 -20.67
CA GLN A 41 12.65 4.20 -19.98
C GLN A 41 13.63 3.14 -19.47
N ASP A 42 14.89 3.54 -19.32
CA ASP A 42 15.95 2.71 -18.73
C ASP A 42 15.58 2.29 -17.29
N GLU A 43 16.07 1.13 -16.87
CA GLU A 43 15.85 0.57 -15.52
C GLU A 43 16.24 1.57 -14.41
N GLY A 44 17.27 2.40 -14.63
CA GLY A 44 17.67 3.44 -13.67
C GLY A 44 16.58 4.49 -13.41
N VAL A 45 15.79 4.85 -14.42
CA VAL A 45 14.65 5.79 -14.30
C VAL A 45 13.49 5.10 -13.60
N LEU A 46 13.23 3.82 -13.91
CA LEU A 46 12.21 3.02 -13.23
C LEU A 46 12.46 2.96 -11.72
N GLN A 47 13.71 2.72 -11.30
CA GLN A 47 14.10 2.70 -9.88
C GLN A 47 13.89 4.05 -9.19
N SER A 48 14.06 5.17 -9.90
CA SER A 48 13.79 6.51 -9.35
C SER A 48 12.31 6.75 -9.02
N VAL A 49 11.40 6.02 -9.68
CA VAL A 49 9.95 6.09 -9.46
C VAL A 49 9.47 5.02 -8.48
N ILE A 50 10.07 3.82 -8.49
CA ILE A 50 9.72 2.74 -7.56
C ILE A 50 9.90 3.19 -6.11
N LYS A 51 10.99 3.89 -5.79
CA LYS A 51 11.26 4.34 -4.42
C LYS A 51 10.17 5.26 -3.83
N PRO A 52 9.81 6.40 -4.45
CA PRO A 52 8.72 7.25 -3.95
C PRO A 52 7.36 6.54 -3.96
N LEU A 53 7.12 5.63 -4.91
CA LEU A 53 5.90 4.81 -4.94
C LEU A 53 5.82 3.84 -3.75
N ALA A 54 6.93 3.17 -3.43
CA ALA A 54 7.02 2.29 -2.27
C ALA A 54 6.85 3.07 -0.95
N ASP A 55 7.46 4.25 -0.86
CA ASP A 55 7.34 5.11 0.32
C ASP A 55 5.90 5.62 0.50
N HIS A 56 5.19 5.91 -0.60
CA HIS A 56 3.77 6.24 -0.56
C HIS A 56 2.92 5.09 -0.01
N PHE A 57 3.13 3.85 -0.47
CA PHE A 57 2.39 2.70 0.05
C PHE A 57 2.73 2.39 1.52
N ARG A 58 3.99 2.57 1.94
CA ARG A 58 4.37 2.46 3.36
C ARG A 58 3.67 3.49 4.23
N ALA A 59 3.56 4.74 3.77
CA ALA A 59 2.82 5.78 4.48
C ALA A 59 1.32 5.45 4.58
N GLN A 60 0.72 4.89 3.53
CA GLN A 60 -0.67 4.42 3.57
C GLN A 60 -0.85 3.27 4.57
N LEU A 61 0.05 2.29 4.60
CA LEU A 61 0.01 1.19 5.56
C LEU A 61 0.10 1.70 7.00
N ALA A 62 1.02 2.63 7.29
CA ALA A 62 1.14 3.24 8.61
C ALA A 62 -0.16 3.95 9.03
N ALA A 63 -0.79 4.70 8.12
CA ALA A 63 -2.05 5.37 8.40
C ALA A 63 -3.20 4.37 8.69
N ILE A 64 -3.26 3.26 7.96
CA ILE A 64 -4.26 2.21 8.19
C ILE A 64 -4.00 1.51 9.53
N ASP A 65 -2.75 1.18 9.84
CA ASP A 65 -2.38 0.56 11.12
C ASP A 65 -2.71 1.48 12.30
N ASP A 66 -2.50 2.80 12.16
CA ASP A 66 -2.90 3.78 13.18
C ASP A 66 -4.43 3.87 13.33
N GLN A 67 -5.19 3.80 12.23
CA GLN A 67 -6.65 3.74 12.30
C GLN A 67 -7.15 2.46 13.00
N ILE A 68 -6.51 1.31 12.74
CA ILE A 68 -6.83 0.03 13.40
C ILE A 68 -6.57 0.11 14.91
N LYS A 69 -5.44 0.71 15.31
CA LYS A 69 -5.13 0.95 16.74
C LYS A 69 -6.16 1.87 17.40
N LEU A 70 -6.56 2.95 16.74
CA LEU A 70 -7.57 3.89 17.24
C LEU A 70 -8.96 3.24 17.41
N LEU A 71 -9.28 2.25 16.58
CA LEU A 71 -10.48 1.43 16.72
C LEU A 71 -10.46 0.50 17.95
N GLY A 72 -9.35 0.46 18.69
CA GLY A 72 -9.18 -0.39 19.85
C GLY A 72 -8.85 -1.84 19.50
N TRP A 73 -8.50 -2.12 18.24
CA TRP A 73 -8.03 -3.44 17.82
C TRP A 73 -6.51 -3.50 18.01
N ASN A 74 -6.09 -3.65 19.26
CA ASN A 74 -4.78 -4.23 19.54
C ASN A 74 -4.95 -5.74 19.37
N GLY A 75 -4.17 -6.36 18.49
CA GLY A 75 -4.26 -7.80 18.20
C GLY A 75 -3.75 -8.69 19.34
N ASP A 76 -4.28 -8.48 20.56
CA ASP A 76 -4.22 -9.42 21.68
C ASP A 76 -5.45 -10.35 21.66
#